data_AF-A0AA42J8W4-F1
#
_entry.id   AF-A0AA42J8W4-F1
#
_cell.length_a   1.000
_cell.length_b   1.000
_cell.length_c   1.000
_cell.angle_alpha   90.00
_cell.angle_beta   90.00
_cell.angle_gamma   90.00
#
_symmetry.space_group_name_H-M   'P 1'
#
loop_
_entity.id
_entity.type
_entity.pdbx_description
1 polymer ?
#
loop_
_entity_poly.entity_id
_entity_poly.type
_entity_poly.pdbx_seq_one_letter_code
_entity_poly.pdbx_strand_id
1 'polypeptide(L)'
;MLAATAATAFVLLAATAQAQTPPAARASCKAQATEKKLHGAALTSFLKKCESDAQASCDASAAEKKLAGAAKTSFTKKCVTDAVGQ
;
A
#
# COMPACT_ATOMS: atom_id res chain seq x y z
N MET A 1 -14.37 17.74 -24.23
CA MET A 1 -15.75 17.23 -24.10
C MET A 1 -15.89 16.68 -22.68
N LEU A 2 -16.76 17.11 -21.76
CA LEU A 2 -17.63 18.30 -21.60
C LEU A 2 -18.04 18.28 -20.10
N ALA A 3 -18.27 19.36 -19.35
CA ALA A 3 -18.35 20.81 -19.62
C ALA A 3 -17.54 21.61 -18.55
N ALA A 4 -17.87 22.89 -18.34
CA ALA A 4 -17.49 23.68 -17.16
C ALA A 4 -18.71 24.48 -16.66
N THR A 5 -18.92 24.57 -15.34
CA THR A 5 -19.76 25.51 -14.56
C THR A 5 -19.54 25.19 -13.08
N ALA A 6 -19.78 26.06 -12.10
CA ALA A 6 -19.70 27.52 -11.99
C ALA A 6 -19.52 27.81 -10.48
N ALA A 7 -18.91 28.94 -10.11
CA ALA A 7 -18.49 29.15 -8.71
C ALA A 7 -19.66 29.29 -7.72
N THR A 8 -19.63 28.50 -6.65
CA THR A 8 -20.21 28.86 -5.35
C THR A 8 -19.14 28.63 -4.28
N ALA A 9 -18.80 29.69 -3.55
CA ALA A 9 -17.82 29.59 -2.47
C ALA A 9 -18.50 29.00 -1.24
N PHE A 10 -18.10 27.80 -0.82
CA PHE A 10 -18.32 27.34 0.54
C PHE A 10 -17.04 26.79 1.17
N VAL A 11 -16.77 27.34 2.35
CA VAL A 11 -15.60 27.13 3.19
C VAL A 11 -15.50 25.67 3.64
N LEU A 12 -14.45 24.95 3.19
CA LEU A 12 -13.48 24.24 4.06
C LEU A 12 -12.45 23.46 3.24
N LEU A 13 -11.19 23.88 3.33
CA LEU A 13 -10.05 23.26 2.66
C LEU A 13 -9.57 22.01 3.43
N ALA A 14 -10.40 20.97 3.45
CA ALA A 14 -10.03 19.64 3.97
C ALA A 14 -9.83 18.66 2.81
N ALA A 15 -8.79 18.90 2.02
CA ALA A 15 -8.37 17.96 0.98
C ALA A 15 -7.98 16.63 1.66
N THR A 16 -8.87 15.65 1.63
CA THR A 16 -8.53 14.25 1.88
C THR A 16 -7.63 13.79 0.73
N ALA A 17 -6.34 14.12 0.84
CA ALA A 17 -5.28 13.70 -0.05
C ALA A 17 -5.07 12.18 0.10
N GLN A 18 -6.04 11.41 -0.38
CA GLN A 18 -5.84 10.05 -0.81
C GLN A 18 -4.87 10.13 -1.99
N ALA A 19 -3.58 10.05 -1.67
CA ALA A 19 -2.52 10.03 -2.66
C ALA A 19 -2.71 8.76 -3.51
N GLN A 20 -3.41 8.91 -4.64
CA GLN A 20 -3.46 7.92 -5.70
C GLN A 20 -2.11 7.96 -6.41
N THR A 21 -1.10 7.37 -5.77
CA THR A 21 0.23 7.23 -6.34
C THR A 21 0.12 6.30 -7.56
N PRO A 22 0.50 6.74 -8.77
CA PRO A 22 0.54 5.86 -9.93
C PRO A 22 1.54 4.71 -9.69
N PRO A 23 1.48 3.60 -10.46
CA PRO A 23 2.29 2.40 -10.24
C PRO A 23 3.75 2.58 -10.67
N ALA A 24 4.46 3.54 -10.07
CA ALA A 24 5.88 3.37 -9.83
C ALA A 24 6.08 2.13 -8.94
N ALA A 25 7.13 1.36 -9.19
CA ALA A 25 7.42 0.11 -8.48
C ALA A 25 7.17 0.27 -6.97
N ARG A 26 6.19 -0.46 -6.40
CA ARG A 26 5.69 -0.23 -5.04
C ARG A 26 6.86 -0.24 -4.07
N ALA A 27 7.24 0.95 -3.59
CA ALA A 27 8.32 1.08 -2.63
C ALA A 27 7.97 0.26 -1.39
N SER A 28 8.94 -0.49 -0.88
CA SER A 28 8.71 -1.42 0.23
C SER A 28 8.16 -0.70 1.47
N CYS A 29 7.51 -1.42 2.38
CA CYS A 29 6.97 -0.85 3.62
C CYS A 29 8.02 -0.04 4.39
N LYS A 30 9.27 -0.52 4.46
CA LYS A 30 10.38 0.26 5.04
C LYS A 30 10.70 1.52 4.25
N ALA A 31 10.82 1.45 2.92
CA ALA A 31 11.10 2.63 2.10
C ALA A 31 10.00 3.70 2.27
N GLN A 32 8.72 3.31 2.19
CA GLN A 32 7.60 4.25 2.40
C GLN A 32 7.57 4.84 3.81
N ALA A 33 7.97 4.08 4.83
CA ALA A 33 8.04 4.58 6.20
C ALA A 33 9.18 5.61 6.38
N THR A 34 10.33 5.37 5.75
CA THR A 34 11.47 6.31 5.72
C THR A 34 11.13 7.60 4.97
N GLU A 35 10.51 7.51 3.80
CA GLU A 35 10.05 8.66 3.01
C GLU A 35 9.03 9.51 3.79
N LYS A 36 8.13 8.85 4.53
CA LYS A 36 7.17 9.50 5.44
C LYS A 36 7.77 9.95 6.77
N LYS A 37 9.08 9.73 7.00
CA LYS A 37 9.82 10.04 8.24
C LYS A 37 9.10 9.52 9.50
N LEU A 38 8.58 8.30 9.41
CA LEU A 38 7.90 7.66 10.53
C LEU A 38 8.94 7.14 11.53
N HIS A 39 8.73 7.45 12.80
CA HIS A 39 9.61 7.08 13.90
C HIS A 39 8.81 6.53 15.08
N GLY A 40 9.47 5.78 15.97
CA GLY A 40 8.87 5.20 17.18
C GLY A 40 7.59 4.39 16.90
N ALA A 41 6.55 4.62 17.71
CA ALA A 41 5.29 3.89 17.61
C ALA A 41 4.58 4.03 16.24
N ALA A 42 4.75 5.17 15.54
CA ALA A 42 4.18 5.39 14.22
C ALA A 42 4.82 4.49 13.16
N LEU A 43 6.15 4.33 13.21
CA LEU A 43 6.89 3.40 12.37
C LEU A 43 6.43 1.95 12.61
N THR A 44 6.38 1.52 13.87
CA THR A 44 5.96 0.15 14.22
C THR A 44 4.53 -0.15 13.79
N SER A 45 3.61 0.81 13.97
CA SER A 45 2.21 0.66 13.56
C SER A 45 2.05 0.61 12.04
N PHE A 46 2.79 1.45 11.32
CA PHE A 46 2.80 1.43 9.85
C PHE A 46 3.37 0.12 9.31
N LEU A 47 4.51 -0.35 9.83
CA LEU A 47 5.12 -1.61 9.39
C LEU A 47 4.21 -2.81 9.68
N LYS A 48 3.58 -2.91 10.87
CA LYS A 48 2.58 -3.95 11.18
C LYS A 48 1.39 -3.92 10.22
N LYS A 49 0.86 -2.73 9.94
CA LYS A 49 -0.28 -2.58 9.02
C LYS A 49 0.11 -2.95 7.58
N CYS A 50 1.32 -2.58 7.16
CA CYS A 50 1.84 -2.85 5.83
C CYS A 50 2.24 -4.32 5.63
N GLU A 51 2.74 -5.01 6.66
CA GLU A 51 2.93 -6.47 6.65
C GLU A 51 1.59 -7.20 6.50
N SER A 52 0.53 -6.74 7.18
CA SER A 52 -0.82 -7.30 7.04
C SER A 52 -1.44 -7.04 5.65
N ASP A 53 -1.22 -5.85 5.08
CA ASP A 53 -1.66 -5.50 3.71
C ASP A 53 -0.90 -6.32 2.66
N ALA A 54 0.41 -6.44 2.82
CA ALA A 54 1.27 -7.29 2.00
C ALA A 54 0.81 -8.75 2.06
N GLN A 55 0.55 -9.29 3.25
CA GLN A 55 0.04 -10.66 3.41
C GLN A 55 -1.24 -10.87 2.58
N ALA A 56 -2.24 -9.99 2.74
CA ALA A 56 -3.49 -10.07 1.99
C ALA A 56 -3.29 -9.93 0.47
N SER A 57 -2.49 -8.96 0.03
CA SER A 57 -2.20 -8.71 -1.39
C SER A 57 -1.41 -9.86 -2.03
N CYS A 58 -0.49 -10.47 -1.28
CA CYS A 58 0.31 -11.62 -1.71
C CYS A 58 -0.51 -12.92 -1.73
N ASP A 59 -1.39 -13.14 -0.75
CA ASP A 59 -2.32 -14.28 -0.73
C ASP A 59 -3.34 -14.19 -1.88
N ALA A 60 -3.86 -12.99 -2.18
CA ALA A 60 -4.69 -12.74 -3.35
C ALA A 60 -3.92 -13.04 -4.64
N SER A 61 -2.70 -12.50 -4.79
CA SER A 61 -1.84 -12.76 -5.96
C SER A 61 -1.49 -14.25 -6.13
N ALA A 62 -1.34 -14.99 -5.03
CA ALA A 62 -1.13 -16.43 -5.04
C ALA A 62 -2.39 -17.19 -5.49
N ALA A 63 -3.57 -16.76 -5.04
CA ALA A 63 -4.87 -17.33 -5.42
C ALA A 63 -5.20 -17.08 -6.91
N GLU A 64 -4.93 -15.88 -7.44
CA GLU A 64 -5.06 -15.58 -8.87
C GLU A 64 -4.11 -16.44 -9.72
N LYS A 65 -2.88 -16.66 -9.24
CA LYS A 65 -1.92 -17.61 -9.83
C LYS A 65 -2.26 -19.08 -9.57
N LYS A 66 -3.39 -19.37 -8.90
CA LYS A 66 -3.86 -20.72 -8.52
C LYS A 66 -2.82 -21.56 -7.77
N LEU A 67 -1.92 -20.90 -7.03
CA LEU A 67 -0.91 -21.57 -6.22
C LEU A 67 -1.56 -22.21 -5.00
N ALA A 68 -1.17 -23.44 -4.68
CA ALA A 68 -1.67 -24.20 -3.53
C ALA A 68 -0.51 -24.78 -2.70
N GLY A 69 -0.81 -25.23 -1.48
CA GLY A 69 0.12 -25.94 -0.60
C GLY A 69 1.47 -25.22 -0.40
N ALA A 70 2.56 -25.97 -0.59
CA ALA A 70 3.92 -25.45 -0.45
C ALA A 70 4.22 -24.30 -1.42
N ALA A 71 3.73 -24.35 -2.66
CA ALA A 71 3.97 -23.31 -3.66
C ALA A 71 3.32 -21.98 -3.26
N LYS A 72 2.06 -22.01 -2.76
CA LYS A 72 1.39 -20.83 -2.18
C LYS A 72 2.18 -20.25 -1.00
N THR A 73 2.62 -21.13 -0.11
CA THR A 73 3.35 -20.74 1.11
C THR A 73 4.66 -20.05 0.78
N SER A 74 5.50 -20.65 -0.09
CA SER A 74 6.77 -20.05 -0.51
C SER A 74 6.58 -18.75 -1.28
N PHE A 75 5.60 -18.69 -2.20
CA PHE A 75 5.30 -17.46 -2.93
C PHE A 75 4.86 -16.33 -2.00
N THR A 76 3.87 -16.58 -1.14
CA THR A 76 3.31 -15.57 -0.24
C THR A 76 4.40 -15.07 0.72
N LYS A 77 5.19 -15.98 1.30
CA LYS A 77 6.28 -15.63 2.21
C LYS A 77 7.34 -14.76 1.52
N LYS A 78 7.77 -15.12 0.30
CA LYS A 78 8.73 -14.31 -0.47
C LYS A 78 8.15 -12.95 -0.88
N CYS A 79 6.90 -12.92 -1.32
CA CYS A 79 6.16 -11.72 -1.70
C CYS A 79 6.02 -10.74 -0.52
N VAL A 80 5.70 -11.22 0.69
CA VAL A 80 5.62 -10.39 1.89
C VAL A 80 6.99 -9.85 2.30
N THR A 81 8.06 -10.66 2.24
CA THR A 81 9.43 -10.19 2.48
C THR A 81 9.83 -9.05 1.52
N ASP A 82 9.55 -9.21 0.22
CA ASP A 82 9.81 -8.19 -0.80
C ASP A 82 8.99 -6.91 -0.56
N ALA A 83 7.69 -7.06 -0.33
CA ALA A 83 6.77 -5.95 -0.08
C ALA A 83 7.11 -5.18 1.21
N VAL A 84 7.58 -5.85 2.26
CA VAL A 84 8.02 -5.19 3.51
C VAL A 84 9.41 -4.57 3.37
N GLY A 85 10.30 -5.19 2.58
CA GLY A 85 11.70 -4.79 2.43
C GLY A 85 12.56 -5.28 3.59
N GLN A 86 12.47 -6.57 3.91
CA GLN A 86 13.31 -7.24 4.91
C GLN A 86 14.46 -8.00 4.27
#